data_AF-A0A0B3RIN0-F1
#
_entry.id   AF-A0A0B3RIN0-F1
#
_cell.length_a   1.000
_cell.length_b   1.000
_cell.length_c   1.000
_cell.angle_alpha   90.00
_cell.angle_beta   90.00
_cell.angle_gamma   90.00
#
_symmetry.space_group_name_H-M   'P 1'
#
loop_
_entity.id
_entity.type
_entity.pdbx_description
1 polymer ?
#
loop_
_entity_poly.entity_id
_entity_poly.type
_entity_poly.pdbx_seq_one_letter_code
_entity_poly.pdbx_strand_id
1 'polypeptide(L)'
;MADGEMFRETGETRMKETEADRKVSDRAYGMAAGELKQFIERVERLEEEKKEVAEQIKEVMAEAKGRGYDTKVMRKVIALRKRDDDDIAEEEAVLDMYKAALGMR
;
A
#
# COMPACT_ATOMS: atom_id res chain seq x y z
N MET A 1 59.01 -26.21 36.69
CA MET A 1 57.83 -26.73 37.41
C MET A 1 56.80 -25.59 37.35
N ALA A 2 56.01 -25.55 36.28
CA ALA A 2 54.63 -26.07 36.14
C ALA A 2 53.63 -25.20 36.91
N ASP A 3 52.86 -24.36 36.20
CA ASP A 3 51.42 -24.51 35.88
C ASP A 3 50.53 -23.91 36.99
N GLY A 4 49.48 -23.14 36.73
CA GLY A 4 48.84 -22.79 35.48
C GLY A 4 47.76 -21.75 35.76
N GLU A 5 47.43 -21.00 34.71
CA GLU A 5 46.26 -20.15 34.63
C GLU A 5 45.00 -20.94 35.01
N MET A 6 44.32 -20.54 36.09
CA MET A 6 42.99 -21.05 36.39
C MET A 6 42.01 -19.89 36.23
N PHE A 7 41.66 -19.67 34.97
CA PHE A 7 40.39 -19.10 34.54
C PHE A 7 39.25 -19.49 35.48
N ARG A 8 38.43 -18.53 35.88
CA ARG A 8 37.00 -18.78 36.14
C ARG A 8 36.15 -17.77 35.39
N GLU A 9 35.96 -18.15 34.13
CA GLU A 9 34.70 -18.18 33.40
C GLU A 9 33.54 -17.31 33.95
N THR A 10 33.19 -16.33 33.13
CA THR A 10 31.95 -15.55 33.14
C THR A 10 30.72 -16.48 33.05
N GLY A 11 29.98 -16.63 34.15
CA GLY A 11 28.68 -17.28 34.14
C GLY A 11 27.56 -16.26 34.03
N GLU A 12 27.29 -15.72 32.84
CA GLU A 12 25.97 -15.13 32.57
C GLU A 12 24.93 -16.22 32.85
N THR A 13 24.06 -15.99 33.82
CA THR A 13 23.01 -16.94 34.17
C THR A 13 22.01 -16.98 33.01
N ARG A 14 22.22 -17.89 32.06
CA ARG A 14 21.21 -18.21 31.04
C ARG A 14 20.06 -18.91 31.77
N MET A 15 19.06 -18.14 32.18
CA MET A 15 17.81 -18.69 32.71
C MET A 15 17.29 -19.74 31.72
N LYS A 16 17.08 -20.96 32.20
CA LYS A 16 16.52 -22.04 31.38
C LYS A 16 15.04 -21.74 31.17
N GLU A 17 14.65 -21.53 29.92
CA GLU A 17 13.24 -21.38 29.54
C GLU A 17 12.43 -22.60 30.01
N THR A 18 11.39 -22.35 30.80
CA THR A 18 10.54 -23.42 31.31
C THR A 18 9.54 -23.88 30.24
N GLU A 19 8.94 -25.05 30.43
CA GLU A 19 7.87 -25.52 29.53
C GLU A 19 6.64 -24.59 29.56
N ALA A 20 6.41 -23.90 30.67
CA ALA A 20 5.36 -22.89 30.79
C ALA A 20 5.66 -21.65 29.94
N ASP A 21 6.91 -21.17 29.95
CA ASP A 21 7.37 -20.03 29.15
C ASP A 21 7.22 -20.31 27.64
N ARG A 22 7.62 -21.51 27.20
CA ARG A 22 7.42 -21.97 25.82
C ARG A 22 5.95 -21.96 25.39
N LYS A 23 5.05 -22.48 26.23
CA LYS A 23 3.60 -22.51 25.93
C LYS A 23 2.98 -21.12 25.82
N VAL A 24 3.46 -20.15 26.60
CA VAL A 24 3.01 -18.75 26.51
C VAL A 24 3.51 -18.12 25.21
N SER A 25 4.78 -18.34 24.88
CA SER A 25 5.38 -17.89 23.62
C SER A 25 4.64 -18.48 22.41
N ASP A 26 4.43 -19.80 22.36
CA ASP A 26 3.70 -20.47 21.27
C ASP A 26 2.27 -19.94 21.12
N ARG A 27 1.58 -19.66 22.23
CA ARG A 27 0.24 -19.04 22.19
C ARG A 27 0.31 -17.61 21.63
N ALA A 28 1.29 -16.81 22.04
CA ALA A 28 1.49 -15.46 21.53
C ALA A 28 1.80 -15.47 20.02
N TYR A 29 2.67 -16.39 19.57
CA TYR A 29 2.93 -16.62 18.14
C TYR A 29 1.68 -17.06 17.40
N GLY A 30 0.87 -17.97 17.97
CA GLY A 30 -0.39 -18.40 17.38
C GLY A 30 -1.41 -17.26 17.23
N MET A 31 -1.50 -16.37 18.23
CA MET A 31 -2.35 -15.18 18.17
C MET A 31 -1.87 -14.20 17.10
N ALA A 32 -0.57 -13.90 17.05
CA ALA A 32 0.02 -13.00 16.04
C ALA A 32 -0.13 -13.56 14.61
N ALA A 33 0.05 -14.87 14.43
CA ALA A 33 -0.17 -15.53 13.15
C ALA A 33 -1.64 -15.47 12.70
N GLY A 34 -2.58 -15.61 13.65
CA GLY A 34 -4.01 -15.47 13.40
C GLY A 34 -4.40 -14.07 12.95
N GLU A 35 -3.85 -13.04 13.60
CA GLU A 35 -4.08 -11.63 13.23
C GLU A 35 -3.50 -11.29 11.84
N LEU A 36 -2.26 -11.71 11.57
CA LEU A 36 -1.64 -11.55 10.25
C LEU A 36 -2.48 -12.20 9.14
N LYS A 37 -2.98 -13.42 9.38
CA LYS A 37 -3.85 -14.13 8.44
C LYS A 37 -5.13 -13.32 8.14
N GLN A 38 -5.76 -12.73 9.15
CA GLN A 38 -6.95 -11.91 8.95
C GLN A 38 -6.68 -10.67 8.10
N PHE A 39 -5.53 -10.00 8.28
CA PHE A 39 -5.15 -8.87 7.43
C PHE A 39 -4.92 -9.31 5.97
N ILE A 40 -4.20 -10.43 5.77
CA ILE A 40 -3.94 -10.95 4.42
C ILE A 40 -5.25 -11.29 3.71
N GLU A 41 -6.13 -12.07 4.34
CA GLU A 41 -7.41 -12.47 3.74
C GLU A 41 -8.31 -11.27 3.43
N ARG A 42 -8.26 -10.21 4.25
CA ARG A 42 -8.98 -8.96 3.96
C ARG A 42 -8.43 -8.25 2.74
N VAL A 43 -7.10 -8.16 2.60
CA VAL A 43 -6.45 -7.52 1.45
C VAL A 43 -6.70 -8.32 0.17
N GLU A 44 -6.63 -9.65 0.22
CA GLU A 44 -6.90 -10.52 -0.93
C GLU A 44 -8.32 -10.31 -1.47
N ARG A 45 -9.34 -10.27 -0.59
CA ARG A 45 -10.71 -9.94 -1.01
C ARG A 45 -10.83 -8.55 -1.63
N LEU A 46 -10.16 -7.55 -1.03
CA LEU A 46 -10.18 -6.18 -1.57
C LEU A 46 -9.49 -6.09 -2.95
N GLU A 47 -8.43 -6.86 -3.20
CA GLU A 47 -7.79 -6.92 -4.51
C GLU A 47 -8.67 -7.63 -5.56
N GLU A 48 -9.45 -8.65 -5.16
CA GLU A 48 -10.47 -9.26 -6.02
C GLU A 48 -11.58 -8.25 -6.36
N GLU A 49 -12.16 -7.57 -5.37
CA GLU A 49 -13.19 -6.53 -5.57
C GLU A 49 -12.66 -5.41 -6.48
N LYS A 50 -11.43 -4.95 -6.26
CA LYS A 50 -10.77 -3.93 -7.09
C LYS A 50 -10.60 -4.40 -8.54
N LYS A 51 -10.29 -5.67 -8.76
CA LYS A 51 -10.20 -6.25 -10.10
C LYS A 51 -11.57 -6.27 -10.78
N GLU A 52 -12.62 -6.69 -10.08
CA GLU A 52 -14.00 -6.67 -10.60
C GLU A 52 -14.43 -5.26 -10.99
N VAL A 53 -14.20 -4.27 -10.13
CA VAL A 53 -14.48 -2.86 -10.43
C VAL A 53 -13.67 -2.36 -11.62
N ALA A 54 -12.41 -2.77 -11.75
CA ALA A 54 -11.58 -2.40 -12.89
C ALA A 54 -12.13 -2.96 -14.22
N GLU A 55 -12.66 -4.18 -14.23
CA GLU A 55 -13.32 -4.75 -15.41
C GLU A 55 -14.62 -4.02 -15.73
N GLN A 56 -15.46 -3.72 -14.74
CA GLN A 56 -16.67 -2.91 -14.93
C GLN A 56 -16.37 -1.53 -15.54
N ILE A 57 -15.31 -0.86 -15.08
CA ILE A 57 -14.86 0.42 -15.66
C ILE A 57 -14.44 0.25 -17.13
N LYS A 58 -13.77 -0.86 -17.49
CA LYS A 58 -13.38 -1.14 -18.88
C LYS A 58 -14.60 -1.34 -19.77
N GLU A 59 -15.62 -2.05 -19.29
CA GLU A 59 -16.87 -2.26 -20.02
C GLU A 59 -17.58 -0.93 -20.31
N VAL A 60 -17.73 -0.05 -19.31
CA VAL A 60 -18.31 1.28 -19.49
C VAL A 60 -17.53 2.12 -20.51
N MET A 61 -16.20 2.09 -20.44
CA MET A 61 -15.34 2.79 -21.41
C MET A 61 -15.48 2.21 -22.82
N ALA A 62 -15.60 0.88 -22.96
CA ALA A 62 -15.80 0.23 -24.25
C ALA A 62 -17.18 0.58 -24.85
N GLU A 63 -18.22 0.61 -24.03
CA GLU A 63 -19.56 1.06 -24.42
C GLU A 63 -19.55 2.51 -24.90
N ALA A 64 -18.93 3.42 -24.14
CA ALA A 64 -18.79 4.82 -24.52
C ALA A 64 -18.07 4.97 -25.86
N LYS A 65 -17.00 4.19 -26.08
CA LYS A 65 -16.29 4.15 -27.37
C LYS A 65 -17.20 3.66 -28.50
N GLY A 66 -17.99 2.61 -28.29
CA GLY A 66 -18.96 2.10 -29.27
C GLY A 66 -20.05 3.11 -29.63
N ARG A 67 -20.40 4.00 -28.70
CA ARG A 67 -21.32 5.13 -28.88
C ARG A 67 -20.66 6.37 -29.51
N GLY A 68 -19.35 6.35 -29.77
CA GLY A 68 -18.62 7.43 -30.44
C GLY A 68 -17.94 8.45 -29.52
N TYR A 69 -17.89 8.23 -28.21
CA TYR A 69 -17.18 9.12 -27.28
C TYR A 69 -15.66 8.87 -27.28
N ASP A 70 -14.88 9.95 -27.12
CA ASP A 70 -13.43 9.85 -26.91
C ASP A 70 -13.11 9.47 -25.45
N THR A 71 -12.82 8.18 -25.24
CA THR A 71 -12.45 7.66 -23.92
C THR A 71 -11.16 8.23 -23.34
N LYS A 72 -10.24 8.80 -24.14
CA LYS A 72 -9.05 9.49 -23.62
C LYS A 72 -9.46 10.81 -22.99
N VAL A 73 -10.34 11.57 -23.65
CA VAL A 73 -10.89 12.82 -23.10
C VAL A 73 -11.72 12.54 -21.86
N MET A 74 -12.56 11.50 -21.86
CA MET A 74 -13.33 11.11 -20.66
C MET A 74 -12.44 10.81 -19.45
N ARG A 75 -11.32 10.09 -19.63
CA ARG A 75 -10.36 9.84 -18.54
C ARG A 75 -9.77 11.13 -17.98
N LYS A 76 -9.45 12.10 -18.84
CA LYS A 76 -8.98 13.43 -18.41
C LYS A 76 -10.06 14.14 -17.58
N VAL A 77 -11.30 14.15 -18.04
CA VAL A 77 -12.43 14.75 -17.30
C VAL A 77 -12.62 14.07 -15.94
N ILE A 78 -12.59 12.74 -15.87
CA ILE A 78 -12.70 12.01 -14.58
C ILE A 78 -11.54 12.37 -13.64
N ALA A 79 -10.31 12.52 -14.15
CA ALA A 79 -9.17 12.92 -13.33
C ALA A 79 -9.30 14.35 -12.82
N LEU A 80 -9.72 15.29 -13.67
CA LEU A 80 -9.99 16.67 -13.29
C LEU A 80 -11.05 16.74 -12.18
N ARG A 81 -12.15 16.01 -12.34
CA ARG A 81 -13.25 15.96 -11.34
C ARG A 81 -12.89 15.37 -9.98
N LYS A 82 -11.70 14.80 -9.83
CA LYS A 82 -11.20 14.27 -8.55
C LYS A 82 -10.29 15.25 -7.80
N ARG A 83 -9.88 16.33 -8.46
CA ARG A 83 -9.02 17.37 -7.86
C ARG A 83 -9.88 18.39 -7.12
N ASP A 84 -9.24 19.14 -6.24
CA ASP A 84 -9.84 20.30 -5.60
C ASP A 84 -10.05 21.42 -6.64
N ASP A 85 -11.16 22.16 -6.54
CA ASP A 85 -11.50 23.21 -7.49
C ASP A 85 -10.47 24.36 -7.45
N ASP A 86 -9.89 24.65 -6.27
CA ASP A 86 -8.85 25.68 -6.13
C ASP A 86 -7.54 25.23 -6.79
N ASP A 87 -7.16 23.95 -6.63
CA ASP A 87 -5.99 23.36 -7.31
C ASP A 87 -6.13 23.39 -8.84
N ILE A 88 -7.36 23.25 -9.35
CA ILE A 88 -7.63 23.34 -10.79
C ILE A 88 -7.47 24.80 -11.25
N ALA A 89 -8.08 25.74 -10.54
CA ALA A 89 -8.04 27.15 -10.89
C ALA A 89 -6.62 27.72 -10.87
N GLU A 90 -5.80 27.33 -9.89
CA GLU A 90 -4.39 27.74 -9.81
C GLU A 90 -3.58 27.22 -11.01
N GLU A 91 -3.72 25.93 -11.36
CA GLU A 91 -3.03 25.37 -12.52
C GLU A 91 -3.48 26.00 -13.83
N GLU A 92 -4.79 26.25 -14.00
CA GLU A 92 -5.32 26.92 -15.19
C GLU A 92 -4.77 28.34 -15.35
N ALA A 93 -4.69 29.11 -14.25
CA ALA A 93 -4.10 30.44 -14.27
C ALA A 93 -2.62 30.43 -14.69
N VAL A 94 -1.83 29.46 -14.19
CA VAL A 94 -0.43 29.28 -14.57
C VAL A 94 -0.30 28.86 -16.03
N LEU A 95 -1.13 27.92 -16.47
CA LEU A 95 -1.14 27.42 -17.85
C LEU A 95 -1.44 28.56 -18.85
N ASP A 96 -2.42 29.40 -18.54
CA ASP A 96 -2.80 30.51 -19.40
C ASP A 96 -1.71 31.59 -19.46
N MET A 97 -1.02 31.86 -18.34
CA MET A 97 0.18 32.72 -18.33
C MET A 97 1.26 32.16 -19.28
N TYR A 98 1.53 30.85 -19.25
CA TYR A 98 2.51 30.22 -20.14
C TYR A 98 2.10 30.25 -21.60
N LYS A 99 0.84 29.93 -21.92
CA LYS A 99 0.30 30.04 -23.28
C LYS A 99 0.44 31.47 -23.82
N ALA A 100 0.12 32.46 -23.01
CA ALA A 100 0.26 33.87 -23.37
C ALA A 100 1.72 34.25 -23.65
N ALA A 101 2.67 33.80 -22.81
CA ALA A 101 4.10 34.02 -23.02
C ALA A 101 4.62 33.35 -24.30
N LEU A 102 4.03 32.22 -24.69
CA LEU A 102 4.37 31.47 -25.90
C LEU A 102 3.60 31.92 -27.15
N GLY A 103 2.71 32.91 -27.04
CA GLY A 103 1.87 33.38 -28.16
C GLY A 103 0.82 32.37 -28.63
N MET A 104 0.50 31.37 -27.79
CA MET A 104 -0.54 30.38 -28.04
C MET A 104 -1.87 30.96 -27.53
N ARG A 105 -2.78 31.35 -28.42
CA ARG A 105 -4.18 31.73 -28.07
C ARG A 105 -5.15 30.80 -28.75
#